data_AF-A0A259DGZ5-F1
#
_entry.id   AF-A0A259DGZ5-F1
#
_cell.length_a   1.000
_cell.length_b   1.000
_cell.length_c   1.000
_cell.angle_alpha   90.00
_cell.angle_beta   90.00
_cell.angle_gamma   90.00
#
_symmetry.space_group_name_H-M   'P 1'
#
loop_
_entity.id
_entity.type
_entity.pdbx_description
1 polymer ?
#
loop_
_entity_poly.entity_id
_entity_poly.type
_entity_poly.pdbx_seq_one_letter_code
_entity_poly.pdbx_strand_id
1 'polypeptide(L)'
;LLGATWLIMKTEDHVQRRSYAIAFWAAPLTLAMIGVVSLWTPFLNPLYAARWFGWPQILLAFPVPLLVLAAAYILLKGLTERREASPFLAALSLFVLSFIGIGISFYPNIVPHSVTIWDAAAPDNSLSFLLVGAVVLVPLILGYTAYSYWVFRGKVKAVGGYH
;
A
#
# COMPACT_ATOMS: atom_id res chain seq x y z
N LEU A 1 -2.60 5.21 -10.09
CA LEU A 1 -1.48 5.91 -9.43
C LEU A 1 -0.19 5.08 -9.40
N LEU A 2 -0.17 3.94 -8.71
CA LEU A 2 1.02 3.08 -8.55
C LEU A 2 1.74 2.72 -9.87
N GLY A 3 0.99 2.29 -10.89
CA GLY A 3 1.59 1.98 -12.20
C GLY A 3 2.23 3.21 -12.86
N ALA A 4 1.61 4.39 -12.74
CA ALA A 4 2.16 5.62 -13.32
C ALA A 4 3.43 6.07 -12.60
N THR A 5 3.47 6.01 -11.26
CA THR A 5 4.67 6.35 -10.49
C THR A 5 5.79 5.32 -10.65
N TRP A 6 5.44 4.05 -10.88
CA TRP A 6 6.42 3.03 -11.26
C TRP A 6 7.02 3.28 -12.65
N LEU A 7 6.18 3.64 -13.64
CA LEU A 7 6.64 4.00 -14.99
C LEU A 7 7.53 5.25 -14.97
N ILE A 8 7.20 6.25 -14.14
CA ILE A 8 8.06 7.42 -13.92
C ILE A 8 9.48 6.99 -13.49
N MET A 9 9.57 6.01 -12.59
CA MET A 9 10.86 5.52 -12.07
C MET A 9 11.62 4.67 -13.10
N LYS A 10 10.92 3.96 -13.99
CA LYS A 10 11.50 2.95 -14.91
C LYS A 10 11.65 3.37 -16.36
N THR A 11 11.08 4.50 -16.77
CA THR A 11 11.09 4.95 -18.18
C THR A 11 11.71 6.34 -18.33
N GLU A 12 12.06 6.70 -19.57
CA GLU A 12 12.64 7.99 -19.94
C GLU A 12 11.78 8.70 -21.01
N ASP A 13 12.11 9.96 -21.30
CA ASP A 13 11.57 10.77 -22.38
C ASP A 13 10.04 10.89 -22.44
N HIS A 14 9.43 10.37 -23.50
CA HIS A 14 8.02 10.57 -23.82
C HIS A 14 7.11 9.75 -22.91
N VAL A 15 7.51 8.51 -22.59
CA VAL A 15 6.75 7.63 -21.68
C VAL A 15 6.78 8.19 -20.27
N GLN A 16 7.94 8.66 -19.82
CA GLN A 16 8.09 9.24 -18.49
C GLN A 16 7.23 10.50 -18.34
N ARG A 17 7.27 11.41 -19.33
CA ARG A 17 6.44 12.63 -19.35
C ARG A 17 4.95 12.32 -19.33
N ARG A 18 4.49 11.36 -20.12
CA ARG A 18 3.08 10.91 -20.12
C ARG A 18 2.70 10.31 -18.76
N SER A 19 3.61 9.56 -18.15
CA SER A 19 3.39 8.95 -16.83
C SER A 19 3.27 10.01 -15.73
N TYR A 20 4.05 11.10 -15.79
CA TYR A 20 3.87 12.27 -14.92
C TYR A 20 2.49 12.93 -15.09
N ALA A 21 2.04 13.12 -16.34
CA ALA A 21 0.71 13.70 -16.60
C ALA A 21 -0.42 12.83 -16.04
N ILE A 22 -0.32 11.50 -16.19
CA ILE A 22 -1.29 10.55 -15.61
C ILE A 22 -1.22 10.59 -14.09
N ALA A 23 -0.02 10.57 -13.50
CA ALA A 23 0.16 10.61 -12.06
C ALA A 23 -0.37 11.90 -11.42
N PHE A 24 -0.23 13.03 -12.11
CA PHE A 24 -0.74 14.33 -11.65
C PHE A 24 -2.25 14.35 -11.42
N TRP A 25 -3.02 13.65 -12.27
CA TRP A 25 -4.47 13.51 -12.08
C TRP A 25 -4.84 12.34 -11.18
N ALA A 26 -4.11 11.22 -11.27
CA ALA A 26 -4.39 10.04 -10.48
C ALA A 26 -4.10 10.24 -8.98
N ALA A 27 -3.12 11.08 -8.63
CA ALA A 27 -2.74 11.34 -7.24
C ALA A 27 -3.88 12.01 -6.43
N PRO A 28 -4.40 13.19 -6.80
CA PRO A 28 -5.50 13.82 -6.08
C PRO A 28 -6.77 12.96 -6.11
N LEU A 29 -7.07 12.25 -7.20
CA LEU A 29 -8.21 11.33 -7.26
C LEU A 29 -8.08 10.21 -6.22
N THR A 30 -6.90 9.58 -6.13
CA THR A 30 -6.66 8.51 -5.15
C THR A 30 -6.75 9.05 -3.73
N LEU A 31 -6.17 10.21 -3.46
CA LEU A 31 -6.24 10.86 -2.14
C LEU A 31 -7.67 11.23 -1.76
N ALA A 32 -8.46 11.73 -2.72
CA ALA A 32 -9.88 12.02 -2.51
C ALA A 32 -10.66 10.75 -2.16
N MET A 33 -10.45 9.65 -2.89
CA MET A 33 -11.08 8.36 -2.58
C MET A 33 -10.69 7.82 -1.21
N ILE A 34 -9.40 7.89 -0.84
CA ILE A 34 -8.93 7.51 0.49
C ILE A 34 -9.62 8.38 1.55
N GLY A 35 -9.69 9.70 1.35
CA GLY A 35 -10.34 10.63 2.26
C GLY A 35 -11.84 10.34 2.42
N VAL A 36 -12.56 10.14 1.32
CA VAL A 36 -13.99 9.81 1.32
C VAL A 36 -14.23 8.51 2.09
N VAL A 37 -13.50 7.44 1.76
CA VAL A 37 -13.67 6.14 2.44
C VAL A 37 -13.30 6.25 3.92
N SER A 38 -12.20 6.93 4.25
CA SER A 38 -11.73 7.07 5.65
C SER A 38 -12.72 7.86 6.50
N LEU A 39 -13.31 8.93 5.95
CA LEU A 39 -14.33 9.71 6.64
C LEU A 39 -15.66 8.97 6.74
N TRP A 40 -16.03 8.18 5.72
CA TRP A 40 -17.28 7.44 5.70
C TRP A 40 -17.27 6.22 6.63
N THR A 41 -16.11 5.55 6.78
CA THR A 41 -15.99 4.26 7.49
C THR A 41 -16.51 4.29 8.94
N PRO A 42 -16.18 5.28 9.79
CA PRO A 42 -16.71 5.34 11.15
C PRO A 42 -18.23 5.47 11.25
N PHE A 43 -18.89 6.05 10.23
CA PHE A 43 -20.34 6.22 10.21
C PHE A 43 -21.09 4.97 9.75
N LEU A 44 -20.41 3.98 9.17
CA LEU A 44 -21.04 2.73 8.75
C LEU A 44 -21.45 1.84 9.92
N ASN A 45 -20.68 1.87 11.01
CA ASN A 45 -20.96 1.05 12.18
C ASN A 45 -20.39 1.68 13.46
N PRO A 46 -21.18 1.76 14.55
CA PRO A 46 -20.69 2.22 15.85
C PRO A 46 -19.46 1.46 16.35
N LEU A 47 -19.32 0.17 16.00
CA LEU A 47 -18.15 -0.64 16.33
C LEU A 47 -16.89 -0.15 15.63
N TYR A 48 -16.99 0.31 14.38
CA TYR A 48 -15.85 0.90 13.66
C TYR A 48 -15.45 2.22 14.30
N ALA A 49 -16.41 3.08 14.64
CA ALA A 49 -16.13 4.31 15.38
C ALA A 49 -15.43 4.03 16.71
N ALA A 50 -15.87 3.03 17.48
CA ALA A 50 -15.22 2.63 18.73
C ALA A 50 -13.80 2.10 18.51
N ARG A 51 -13.53 1.40 17.39
CA ARG A 51 -12.17 0.92 17.05
C ARG A 51 -11.23 2.06 16.66
N TRP A 52 -11.73 3.10 16.02
CA TRP A 52 -10.92 4.24 15.59
C TRP A 52 -10.73 5.30 16.68
N PHE A 53 -11.75 5.56 17.49
CA PHE A 53 -11.77 6.66 18.46
C PHE A 53 -11.85 6.21 19.93
N GLY A 54 -12.04 4.91 20.19
CA GLY A 54 -12.13 4.38 21.54
C GLY A 54 -10.79 4.28 22.24
N TRP A 55 -10.78 4.54 23.55
CA TRP A 55 -9.61 4.36 24.40
C TRP A 55 -9.47 2.89 24.82
N PRO A 56 -8.27 2.27 24.81
CA PRO A 56 -6.95 2.82 24.42
C PRO A 56 -6.59 2.63 22.93
N GLN A 57 -7.45 1.98 22.13
CA GLN A 57 -7.18 1.59 20.74
C GLN A 57 -6.81 2.77 19.83
N ILE A 58 -7.30 3.97 20.14
CA ILE A 58 -6.93 5.22 19.47
C ILE A 58 -5.41 5.43 19.39
N LEU A 59 -4.62 4.96 20.36
CA LEU A 59 -3.16 5.07 20.34
C LEU A 59 -2.52 4.28 19.19
N LEU A 60 -3.13 3.16 18.80
CA LEU A 60 -2.70 2.34 17.65
C LEU A 60 -3.29 2.85 16.33
N ALA A 61 -4.50 3.39 16.35
CA ALA A 61 -5.17 3.89 15.16
C ALA A 61 -4.65 5.27 14.71
N PHE A 62 -4.32 6.17 15.63
CA PHE A 62 -3.92 7.55 15.35
C PHE A 62 -2.65 7.73 14.50
N PRO A 63 -1.61 6.88 14.59
CA PRO A 63 -0.46 6.96 13.68
C PRO A 63 -0.83 6.77 12.20
N VAL A 64 -1.88 6.00 11.89
CA VAL A 64 -2.28 5.70 10.51
C VAL A 64 -2.67 6.95 9.72
N PRO A 65 -3.64 7.79 10.14
CA PRO A 65 -3.99 9.00 9.41
C PRO A 65 -2.80 9.98 9.31
N LEU A 66 -1.94 10.06 10.33
CA LEU A 66 -0.74 10.90 10.27
C LEU A 66 0.23 10.42 9.19
N LEU A 67 0.47 9.10 9.10
CA LEU A 67 1.31 8.50 8.07
C LEU A 67 0.68 8.65 6.67
N VAL A 68 -0.65 8.59 6.55
CA VAL A 68 -1.36 8.85 5.29
C VAL A 68 -1.14 10.30 4.84
N LEU A 69 -1.26 11.27 5.75
CA LEU A 69 -0.99 12.68 5.43
C LEU A 69 0.48 12.90 5.03
N ALA A 70 1.42 12.29 5.75
CA ALA A 70 2.85 12.36 5.42
C ALA A 70 3.14 11.75 4.04
N ALA A 71 2.58 10.57 3.73
CA ALA A 71 2.74 9.93 2.43
C ALA A 71 2.08 10.73 1.31
N ALA A 72 0.90 11.32 1.55
CA ALA A 72 0.24 12.21 0.61
C ALA A 72 1.09 13.45 0.29
N TYR A 73 1.68 14.06 1.32
CA TYR A 73 2.60 15.19 1.14
C TYR A 73 3.84 14.80 0.33
N ILE A 74 4.50 13.68 0.66
CA ILE A 74 5.68 13.19 -0.08
C ILE A 74 5.33 12.88 -1.53
N LEU A 75 4.16 12.30 -1.78
CA LEU A 75 3.66 12.01 -3.12
C LEU A 75 3.51 13.30 -3.94
N LEU A 76 2.75 14.27 -3.44
CA LEU A 76 2.47 15.51 -4.15
C LEU A 76 3.73 16.34 -4.36
N LYS A 77 4.57 16.47 -3.32
CA LYS A 77 5.86 17.15 -3.42
C LYS A 77 6.77 16.45 -4.43
N GLY A 78 6.84 15.13 -4.40
CA GLY A 78 7.65 14.34 -5.33
C GLY A 78 7.19 14.50 -6.79
N LEU A 79 5.89 14.61 -7.04
CA LEU A 79 5.36 14.87 -8.39
C LEU A 79 5.66 16.29 -8.87
N THR A 80 5.52 17.30 -8.01
CA THR A 80 5.81 18.71 -8.34
C THR A 80 7.30 18.95 -8.59
N GLU A 81 8.16 18.39 -7.74
CA GLU A 81 9.62 18.48 -7.87
C GLU A 81 10.20 17.50 -8.92
N ARG A 82 9.34 16.74 -9.62
CA ARG A 82 9.71 15.70 -10.60
C ARG A 82 10.76 14.72 -10.07
N ARG A 83 10.64 14.32 -8.81
CA ARG A 83 11.41 13.19 -8.25
C ARG A 83 10.93 11.89 -8.89
N GLU A 84 11.84 10.94 -9.07
CA GLU A 84 11.53 9.71 -9.81
C GLU A 84 11.10 8.56 -8.89
N ALA A 85 11.79 8.35 -7.76
CA ALA A 85 11.53 7.23 -6.85
C ALA A 85 10.53 7.56 -5.72
N SER A 86 10.59 8.79 -5.18
CA SER A 86 9.78 9.15 -4.02
C SER A 86 8.26 9.09 -4.26
N PRO A 87 7.71 9.45 -5.44
CA PRO A 87 6.27 9.30 -5.69
C PRO A 87 5.81 7.84 -5.68
N PHE A 88 6.66 6.92 -6.14
CA PHE A 88 6.35 5.50 -6.13
C PHE A 88 6.29 4.95 -4.71
N LEU A 89 7.33 5.22 -3.91
CA LEU A 89 7.37 4.80 -2.50
C LEU A 89 6.21 5.38 -1.70
N ALA A 90 5.88 6.66 -1.91
CA ALA A 90 4.74 7.30 -1.25
C ALA A 90 3.40 6.67 -1.66
N ALA A 91 3.19 6.39 -2.95
CA ALA A 91 2.00 5.70 -3.42
C ALA A 91 1.88 4.27 -2.87
N LEU A 92 3.00 3.57 -2.72
CA LEU A 92 3.05 2.23 -2.11
C LEU A 92 2.72 2.29 -0.62
N SER A 93 3.27 3.26 0.10
CA SER A 93 2.93 3.50 1.50
C SER A 93 1.44 3.80 1.68
N LEU A 94 0.85 4.67 0.84
CA LEU A 94 -0.60 4.95 0.88
C LEU A 94 -1.44 3.71 0.66
N PHE A 95 -1.04 2.83 -0.26
CA PHE A 95 -1.70 1.55 -0.49
C PHE A 95 -1.65 0.67 0.77
N VAL A 96 -0.45 0.45 1.33
CA VAL A 96 -0.29 -0.37 2.55
C VAL A 96 -1.07 0.22 3.74
N LEU A 97 -0.99 1.53 3.95
CA LEU A 97 -1.72 2.23 5.02
C LEU A 97 -3.24 2.12 4.86
N SER A 98 -3.75 2.14 3.62
CA SER A 98 -5.17 1.94 3.35
C SER A 98 -5.62 0.53 3.77
N PHE A 99 -4.80 -0.49 3.49
CA PHE A 99 -5.04 -1.86 3.96
C PHE A 99 -4.98 -1.99 5.48
N ILE A 100 -4.03 -1.31 6.13
CA ILE A 100 -3.97 -1.25 7.59
C ILE A 100 -5.24 -0.64 8.17
N GLY A 101 -5.74 0.47 7.60
CA GLY A 101 -7.01 1.09 8.03
C GLY A 101 -8.21 0.15 7.93
N ILE A 102 -8.28 -0.65 6.86
CA ILE A 102 -9.28 -1.72 6.72
C ILE A 102 -9.09 -2.79 7.81
N GLY A 103 -7.85 -3.20 8.06
CA GLY A 103 -7.51 -4.18 9.10
C GLY A 103 -7.95 -3.73 10.50
N ILE A 104 -7.69 -2.48 10.88
CA ILE A 104 -8.16 -1.88 12.14
C ILE A 104 -9.69 -1.89 12.22
N SER A 105 -10.35 -1.62 11.09
CA SER A 105 -11.81 -1.55 11.04
C SER A 105 -12.45 -2.92 11.23
N PHE A 106 -11.87 -3.99 10.69
CA PHE A 106 -12.46 -5.34 10.78
C PHE A 106 -12.01 -6.16 11.98
N TYR A 107 -10.75 -6.03 12.40
CA TYR A 107 -10.17 -6.81 13.50
C TYR A 107 -11.04 -6.75 14.78
N PRO A 108 -11.32 -7.88 15.45
CA PRO A 108 -10.82 -9.24 15.22
C PRO A 108 -11.63 -10.07 14.20
N ASN A 109 -12.64 -9.49 13.56
CA ASN A 109 -13.48 -10.18 12.59
C ASN A 109 -12.76 -10.24 11.23
N ILE A 110 -12.71 -11.42 10.63
CA ILE A 110 -12.20 -11.59 9.25
C ILE A 110 -13.33 -11.56 8.24
N VAL A 111 -14.51 -12.08 8.61
CA VAL A 111 -15.77 -11.84 7.91
C VAL A 111 -16.57 -10.83 8.72
N PRO A 112 -16.94 -9.66 8.15
CA PRO A 112 -17.65 -8.63 8.88
C PRO A 112 -18.89 -9.18 9.61
N HIS A 113 -18.98 -8.85 10.90
CA HIS A 113 -20.11 -9.17 11.80
C HIS A 113 -20.40 -10.65 12.08
N SER A 114 -19.65 -11.62 11.53
CA SER A 114 -20.03 -13.03 11.65
C SER A 114 -18.92 -13.98 12.09
N VAL A 115 -17.66 -13.80 11.65
CA VAL A 115 -16.59 -14.78 11.92
C VAL A 115 -15.34 -14.07 12.40
N THR A 116 -14.86 -14.46 13.59
CA THR A 116 -13.60 -13.97 14.14
C THR A 116 -12.40 -14.67 13.48
N ILE A 117 -11.22 -14.07 13.58
CA ILE A 117 -9.98 -14.70 13.10
C ILE A 117 -9.70 -16.06 13.78
N TRP A 118 -10.19 -16.23 15.01
CA TRP A 118 -10.04 -17.47 15.78
C TRP A 118 -11.02 -18.54 15.32
N ASP A 119 -12.26 -18.16 15.03
CA ASP A 119 -13.27 -19.09 14.52
C ASP A 119 -12.97 -19.55 13.09
N ALA A 120 -12.34 -18.68 12.29
CA ALA A 120 -11.89 -18.99 10.94
C ALA A 120 -10.54 -19.75 10.91
N ALA A 121 -9.89 -19.95 12.05
CA ALA A 121 -8.57 -20.58 12.11
C ALA A 121 -8.66 -22.07 11.79
N ALA A 122 -7.73 -22.55 10.96
CA ALA A 122 -7.53 -23.98 10.76
C ALA A 122 -6.94 -24.63 12.03
N PRO A 123 -7.00 -25.97 12.18
CA PRO A 123 -6.37 -26.67 13.31
C PRO A 123 -4.88 -26.34 13.44
N ASP A 124 -4.37 -26.26 14.67
CA ASP A 124 -3.00 -25.84 14.98
C ASP A 124 -1.91 -26.63 14.24
N ASN A 125 -2.12 -27.93 14.02
CA ASN A 125 -1.19 -28.77 13.26
C ASN A 125 -1.09 -28.35 11.78
N SER A 126 -2.21 -27.94 11.17
CA SER A 126 -2.22 -27.44 9.80
C SER A 126 -1.63 -26.03 9.71
N LEU A 127 -1.91 -25.17 10.69
CA LEU A 127 -1.32 -23.82 10.77
C LEU A 127 0.19 -23.86 10.96
N SER A 128 0.69 -24.72 11.86
CA SER A 128 2.13 -24.88 12.08
C SER A 128 2.85 -25.43 10.85
N PHE A 129 2.26 -26.41 10.16
CA PHE A 129 2.78 -26.88 8.87
C PHE A 129 2.86 -25.76 7.82
N LEU A 130 1.78 -24.97 7.69
CA LEU A 130 1.74 -23.82 6.78
C LEU A 130 2.78 -22.76 7.18
N LEU A 131 2.96 -22.51 8.47
CA LEU A 131 3.93 -21.54 8.99
C LEU A 131 5.36 -21.93 8.61
N VAL A 132 5.73 -23.21 8.77
CA VAL A 132 7.05 -23.71 8.36
C VAL A 132 7.26 -23.49 6.86
N GLY A 133 6.26 -23.84 6.04
CA GLY A 133 6.29 -23.58 4.60
C GLY A 133 6.45 -22.09 4.28
N ALA A 134 5.69 -21.22 4.94
CA ALA A 134 5.73 -19.78 4.74
C ALA A 134 7.08 -19.16 5.13
N VAL A 135 7.67 -19.57 6.26
CA VAL A 135 8.97 -19.07 6.74
C VAL A 135 10.10 -19.42 5.77
N VAL A 136 9.99 -20.48 4.99
CA VAL A 136 11.00 -20.83 3.96
C VAL A 136 10.66 -20.17 2.61
N LEU A 137 9.41 -20.34 2.15
CA LEU A 137 8.99 -19.91 0.82
C LEU A 137 8.90 -18.38 0.68
N VAL A 138 8.39 -17.67 1.69
CA VAL A 138 8.22 -16.21 1.60
C VAL A 138 9.58 -15.51 1.48
N PRO A 139 10.59 -15.77 2.32
CA PRO A 139 11.92 -15.18 2.13
C PRO A 139 12.57 -15.58 0.80
N LEU A 140 12.38 -16.81 0.32
CA LEU A 140 12.90 -17.24 -0.97
C LEU A 140 12.27 -16.45 -2.14
N ILE A 141 10.94 -16.30 -2.15
CA ILE A 141 10.22 -15.52 -3.16
C ILE A 141 10.64 -14.04 -3.11
N LEU A 142 10.74 -13.46 -1.91
CA LEU A 142 11.19 -12.09 -1.73
C LEU A 142 12.64 -11.90 -2.16
N GLY A 143 13.51 -12.85 -1.83
CA GLY A 143 14.93 -12.84 -2.23
C GLY A 143 15.10 -12.89 -3.75
N TYR A 144 14.40 -13.81 -4.42
CA TYR A 144 14.41 -13.89 -5.88
C TYR A 144 13.83 -12.62 -6.52
N THR A 145 12.74 -12.09 -5.95
CA THR A 145 12.14 -10.84 -6.42
C THR A 145 13.12 -9.68 -6.26
N ALA A 146 13.74 -9.51 -5.09
CA ALA A 146 14.74 -8.48 -4.84
C ALA A 146 15.95 -8.61 -5.78
N TYR A 147 16.43 -9.83 -6.03
CA TYR A 147 17.48 -10.11 -7.00
C TYR A 147 17.08 -9.69 -8.42
N SER A 148 15.88 -10.06 -8.87
CA SER A 148 15.35 -9.62 -10.17
C SER A 148 15.29 -8.09 -10.28
N TYR A 149 14.80 -7.41 -9.23
CA TYR A 149 14.77 -5.94 -9.19
C TYR A 149 16.18 -5.32 -9.20
N TRP A 150 17.16 -5.97 -8.57
CA TRP A 150 18.55 -5.54 -8.56
C TRP A 150 19.21 -5.70 -9.94
N VAL A 151 19.00 -6.84 -10.60
CA VAL A 151 19.47 -7.11 -11.96
C VAL A 151 18.85 -6.11 -12.95
N PHE A 152 17.55 -5.86 -12.87
CA PHE A 152 16.81 -4.94 -13.74
C PHE A 152 16.60 -3.55 -13.14
N ARG A 153 17.59 -3.02 -12.40
CA ARG A 153 17.45 -1.74 -11.70
C ARG A 153 17.42 -0.52 -12.64
N GLY A 154 18.05 -0.61 -13.81
CA GLY A 154 18.14 0.47 -14.79
C GLY A 154 16.79 0.87 -15.40
N LYS A 155 16.79 2.02 -16.07
CA LYS A 155 15.64 2.47 -16.87
C LYS A 155 15.62 1.78 -18.23
N VAL A 156 14.42 1.58 -18.74
CA VAL A 156 14.19 1.03 -20.09
C VAL A 156 14.45 2.14 -21.10
N LYS A 157 15.49 1.99 -21.92
CA LYS A 157 15.83 2.91 -23.00
C LYS A 157 15.12 2.51 -24.30
N ALA A 158 14.68 3.50 -25.08
CA ALA A 158 14.04 3.25 -26.38
C ALA A 158 15.05 2.81 -27.46
N VAL A 159 16.33 3.09 -27.27
CA VAL A 159 17.42 2.74 -28.20
C VAL A 159 18.43 1.90 -27.43
N GLY A 160 18.48 0.59 -27.70
CA GLY A 160 19.41 -0.34 -27.06
C GLY A 160 18.73 -1.49 -26.34
N GLY A 161 17.87 -2.23 -27.05
CA GLY A 161 17.62 -3.62 -26.70
C GLY A 161 18.81 -4.45 -27.17
N TYR A 162 19.49 -5.11 -26.24
CA TYR A 162 20.48 -6.18 -26.46
C TYR A 162 21.38 -6.00 -27.69
N HIS A 163 22.41 -5.18 -27.55
CA HIS A 163 23.82 -5.40 -27.94
C HIS A 163 24.64 -4.19 -27.48
#